data_AF-A0A4Q9GZY1-F1
#
_entry.id   AF-A0A4Q9GZY1-F1
#
_cell.length_a   1.000
_cell.length_b   1.000
_cell.length_c   1.000
_cell.angle_alpha   90.00
_cell.angle_beta   90.00
_cell.angle_gamma   90.00
#
_symmetry.space_group_name_H-M   'P 1'
#
loop_
_entity.id
_entity.type
_entity.pdbx_description
1 polymer ?
#
loop_
_entity_poly.entity_id
_entity_poly.type
_entity_poly.pdbx_seq_one_letter_code
_entity_poly.pdbx_strand_id
1 'polypeptide(L)'
;MNWLDNVSSDSEHRIAPACLFSGHWQFRPHPYAELQTCRIVMDVAEPRVVAAQWLEHGVPQDLDSGQLEDLTRELVQGEVHHQPTRWGLKECTMLPTWARPSFSEDQIEELERIEGYLIDAESDESVETVLAVRDEFLKGIGMTHRDMYRAVRQPQHGLSNRKGGRGLAN
;
A
#
# COMPACT_ATOMS: atom_id res chain seq x y z
N MET A 1 -27.42 -16.43 14.61
CA MET A 1 -26.94 -15.11 14.15
C MET A 1 -25.70 -15.36 13.32
N ASN A 2 -25.70 -14.98 12.04
CA ASN A 2 -24.52 -15.11 11.18
C ASN A 2 -23.54 -14.00 11.58
N TRP A 3 -22.49 -14.33 12.34
CA TRP A 3 -21.41 -13.40 12.67
C TRP A 3 -20.78 -12.79 11.40
N LEU A 4 -20.92 -13.47 10.26
CA LEU A 4 -20.56 -13.00 8.91
C LEU A 4 -21.24 -11.68 8.50
N ASP A 5 -22.51 -11.48 8.88
CA ASP A 5 -23.19 -10.22 8.63
C ASP A 5 -22.55 -9.09 9.46
N ASN A 6 -21.96 -9.40 10.62
CA ASN A 6 -21.19 -8.44 11.41
C ASN A 6 -19.83 -8.15 10.76
N VAL A 7 -19.14 -9.16 10.19
CA VAL A 7 -17.87 -8.92 9.46
C VAL A 7 -18.08 -7.95 8.30
N SER A 8 -19.20 -8.01 7.58
CA SER A 8 -19.45 -7.09 6.46
C SER A 8 -20.14 -5.78 6.85
N SER A 9 -20.81 -5.70 8.01
CA SER A 9 -21.74 -4.61 8.33
C SER A 9 -21.35 -3.75 9.53
N ASP A 10 -20.31 -4.10 10.31
CA ASP A 10 -19.83 -3.28 11.44
C ASP A 10 -18.92 -2.11 11.03
N SER A 11 -18.55 -2.00 9.75
CA SER A 11 -17.78 -0.85 9.27
C SER A 11 -18.73 0.35 9.06
N GLU A 12 -18.82 1.25 10.04
CA GLU A 12 -19.47 2.56 9.83
C GLU A 12 -18.79 3.37 8.71
N HIS A 13 -17.54 3.02 8.36
CA HIS A 13 -16.76 3.60 7.27
C HIS A 13 -16.51 2.56 6.19
N ARG A 14 -17.32 2.55 5.13
CA ARG A 14 -17.00 1.77 3.94
C ARG A 14 -15.80 2.40 3.23
N ILE A 15 -14.68 1.68 3.21
CA ILE A 15 -13.54 2.02 2.36
C ILE A 15 -13.99 1.91 0.90
N ALA A 16 -13.87 3.00 0.15
CA ALA A 16 -14.21 2.99 -1.26
C ALA A 16 -13.24 2.07 -2.02
N PRO A 17 -13.71 1.33 -3.04
CA PRO A 17 -12.82 0.62 -3.94
C PRO A 17 -11.78 1.59 -4.52
N ALA A 18 -10.53 1.14 -4.61
CA ALA A 18 -9.45 2.00 -5.08
C ALA A 18 -9.66 2.43 -6.54
N CYS A 19 -9.31 3.67 -6.82
CA CYS A 19 -9.27 4.21 -8.17
C CYS A 19 -7.83 4.60 -8.50
N LEU A 20 -7.05 3.63 -8.99
CA LEU A 20 -5.60 3.79 -9.11
C LEU A 20 -5.20 4.43 -10.45
N PHE A 21 -4.25 5.36 -10.35
CA PHE A 21 -3.58 5.99 -11.48
C PHE A 21 -2.08 5.88 -11.32
N SER A 22 -1.38 5.45 -12.36
CA SER A 22 0.07 5.31 -12.37
C SER A 22 0.73 6.18 -13.43
N GLY A 23 1.93 6.67 -13.15
CA GLY A 23 2.67 7.52 -14.06
C GLY A 23 4.02 7.92 -13.52
N HIS A 24 4.58 8.99 -14.08
CA HIS A 24 5.83 9.57 -13.62
C HIS A 24 5.54 10.95 -13.02
N TRP A 25 6.28 11.29 -11.98
CA TRP A 25 6.21 12.59 -11.32
C TRP A 25 7.60 13.11 -11.00
N GLN A 26 7.74 14.43 -10.93
CA GLN A 26 8.97 15.06 -10.47
C GLN A 26 8.83 15.42 -9.01
N PHE A 27 9.63 14.81 -8.15
CA PHE A 27 9.54 14.98 -6.71
C PHE A 27 10.90 15.37 -6.13
N ARG A 28 10.87 16.26 -5.15
CA ARG A 28 12.04 16.65 -4.38
C ARG A 28 11.86 16.16 -2.93
N PRO A 29 12.62 15.16 -2.46
CA PRO A 29 12.41 14.55 -1.15
C PRO A 29 12.71 15.47 0.04
N HIS A 30 13.52 16.50 -0.15
CA HIS A 30 13.77 17.54 0.86
C HIS A 30 14.26 18.82 0.18
N PRO A 31 14.18 20.00 0.82
CA PRO A 31 14.45 21.29 0.17
C PRO A 31 15.80 21.40 -0.56
N TYR A 32 16.82 20.70 -0.07
CA TYR A 32 18.17 20.70 -0.64
C TYR A 32 18.46 19.56 -1.64
N ALA A 33 17.48 18.69 -1.93
CA ALA A 33 17.65 17.60 -2.88
C ALA A 33 17.48 18.09 -4.31
N GLU A 34 18.11 17.38 -5.24
CA GLU A 34 17.80 17.52 -6.66
C GLU A 34 16.39 16.98 -6.95
N LEU A 35 15.75 17.56 -7.97
CA LEU A 35 14.46 17.10 -8.44
C LEU A 35 14.63 15.76 -9.16
N GLN A 36 13.97 14.72 -8.68
CA GLN A 36 14.09 13.38 -9.24
C GLN A 36 12.78 12.96 -9.91
N THR A 37 12.91 12.20 -10.99
CA THR A 37 11.72 11.57 -11.60
C THR A 37 11.45 10.26 -10.88
N CYS A 38 10.30 10.19 -10.20
CA CYS A 38 9.78 8.97 -9.62
C CYS A 38 8.65 8.40 -10.49
N ARG A 39 8.49 7.08 -10.45
CA ARG A 39 7.25 6.43 -10.85
C ARG A 39 6.33 6.39 -9.64
N ILE A 40 5.06 6.70 -9.85
CA ILE A 40 4.07 6.82 -8.77
C ILE A 40 2.82 5.99 -9.09
N VAL A 41 2.11 5.61 -8.04
CA VAL A 41 0.73 5.15 -8.08
C VAL A 41 -0.05 5.95 -7.05
N MET A 42 -1.13 6.58 -7.52
CA MET A 42 -2.05 7.37 -6.72
C MET A 42 -3.40 6.68 -6.69
N ASP A 43 -4.02 6.60 -5.52
CA ASP A 43 -5.44 6.34 -5.40
C ASP A 43 -6.17 7.68 -5.38
N VAL A 44 -7.18 7.85 -6.25
CA VAL A 44 -8.02 9.05 -6.27
C VAL A 44 -9.36 8.87 -5.57
N ALA A 45 -9.75 7.63 -5.24
CA ALA A 45 -10.91 7.37 -4.40
C ALA A 45 -10.62 7.77 -2.95
N GLU A 46 -9.40 7.48 -2.51
CA GLU A 46 -8.78 8.02 -1.29
C GLU A 46 -7.54 8.83 -1.69
N PRO A 47 -7.64 10.16 -1.92
CA PRO A 47 -6.59 10.97 -2.55
C PRO A 47 -5.20 10.88 -1.91
N ARG A 48 -4.41 9.87 -2.30
CA ARG A 48 -3.10 9.57 -1.71
C ARG A 48 -2.18 8.82 -2.66
N VAL A 49 -0.87 8.97 -2.47
CA VAL A 49 0.12 8.14 -3.15
C VAL A 49 0.30 6.83 -2.40
N VAL A 50 -0.12 5.74 -3.03
CA VAL A 50 -0.07 4.38 -2.45
C VAL A 50 1.27 3.69 -2.69
N ALA A 51 2.04 4.14 -3.68
CA ALA A 51 3.40 3.67 -3.92
C ALA A 51 4.17 4.67 -4.77
N ALA A 52 5.45 4.86 -4.47
CA ALA A 52 6.34 5.61 -5.34
C ALA A 52 7.76 5.05 -5.26
N GLN A 53 8.47 5.14 -6.37
CA GLN A 53 9.83 4.64 -6.48
C GLN A 53 10.64 5.53 -7.44
N TRP A 54 11.87 5.88 -7.09
CA TRP A 54 12.82 6.50 -8.02
C TRP A 54 13.95 5.55 -8.38
N LEU A 55 14.79 5.97 -9.32
CA LEU A 55 16.01 5.25 -9.68
C LEU A 55 17.23 5.99 -9.14
N GLU A 56 17.81 5.46 -8.08
CA GLU A 56 19.06 5.98 -7.52
C GLU A 56 20.23 5.14 -8.06
N HIS A 57 21.11 5.75 -8.85
CA HIS A 57 22.24 5.07 -9.50
C HIS A 57 21.84 3.80 -10.30
N GLY A 58 20.65 3.82 -10.92
CA GLY A 58 20.10 2.68 -11.66
C GLY A 58 19.47 1.59 -10.78
N VAL A 59 19.48 1.78 -9.46
CA VAL A 59 18.82 0.90 -8.49
C VAL A 59 17.46 1.51 -8.10
N PRO A 60 16.35 0.77 -8.24
CA PRO A 60 15.06 1.26 -7.78
C PRO A 60 15.03 1.39 -6.25
N GLN A 61 14.62 2.55 -5.75
CA GLN A 61 14.45 2.84 -4.31
C GLN A 61 13.03 3.29 -4.05
N ASP A 62 12.34 2.57 -3.16
CA ASP A 62 11.00 2.93 -2.71
C ASP A 62 11.07 4.20 -1.85
N LEU A 63 10.10 5.10 -2.02
CA LEU A 63 9.95 6.23 -1.13
C LEU A 63 9.46 5.74 0.24
N ASP A 64 9.99 6.32 1.31
CA ASP A 64 9.53 6.05 2.67
C ASP A 64 8.17 6.71 2.96
N SER A 65 7.56 6.40 4.10
CA SER A 65 6.23 6.90 4.45
C SER A 65 6.17 8.43 4.50
N GLY A 66 7.18 9.10 5.04
CA GLY A 66 7.22 10.56 5.12
C GLY A 66 7.32 11.19 3.72
N GLN A 67 8.11 10.60 2.84
CA GLN A 67 8.21 11.03 1.44
C GLN A 67 6.91 10.81 0.66
N LEU A 68 6.19 9.72 0.93
CA LEU A 68 4.87 9.47 0.33
C LEU A 68 3.83 10.47 0.83
N GLU A 69 3.86 10.87 2.10
CA GLU A 69 2.99 11.91 2.66
C GLU A 69 3.26 13.28 2.04
N ASP A 70 4.53 13.65 1.91
CA ASP A 70 4.92 14.92 1.30
C ASP A 70 4.52 14.97 -0.18
N LEU A 71 4.76 13.88 -0.92
CA LEU A 71 4.34 13.76 -2.32
C LEU A 71 2.82 13.76 -2.45
N THR A 72 2.10 13.08 -1.56
CA THR A 72 0.63 13.12 -1.51
C THR A 72 0.14 14.55 -1.33
N ARG A 73 0.73 15.29 -0.38
CA ARG A 73 0.39 16.69 -0.14
C ARG A 73 0.62 17.55 -1.36
N GLU A 74 1.75 17.38 -2.04
CA GLU A 74 2.07 18.10 -3.28
C GLU A 74 1.03 17.84 -4.38
N LEU A 75 0.69 16.57 -4.65
CA LEU A 75 -0.28 16.20 -5.68
C LEU A 75 -1.71 16.65 -5.35
N VAL A 76 -2.10 16.59 -4.07
CA VAL A 76 -3.42 17.02 -3.62
C VAL A 76 -3.52 18.55 -3.70
N GLN A 77 -2.51 19.29 -3.25
CA GLN A 77 -2.46 20.76 -3.38
C GLN A 77 -2.44 21.21 -4.85
N GLY A 78 -1.81 20.42 -5.72
CA GLY A 78 -1.84 20.62 -7.18
C GLY A 78 -3.13 20.15 -7.87
N GLU A 79 -4.14 19.69 -7.12
CA GLU A 79 -5.43 19.20 -7.63
C GLU A 79 -5.30 18.05 -8.64
N VAL A 80 -4.20 17.28 -8.60
CA VAL A 80 -3.93 16.20 -9.56
C VAL A 80 -5.01 15.12 -9.48
N HIS A 81 -5.49 14.82 -8.27
CA HIS A 81 -6.53 13.82 -8.01
C HIS A 81 -7.87 14.11 -8.71
N HIS A 82 -8.19 15.36 -9.04
CA HIS A 82 -9.42 15.69 -9.77
C HIS A 82 -9.36 15.26 -11.24
N GLN A 83 -8.19 15.37 -11.88
CA GLN A 83 -8.02 15.11 -13.31
C GLN A 83 -6.64 14.48 -13.61
N PRO A 84 -6.35 13.28 -13.07
CA PRO A 84 -5.02 12.67 -13.12
C PRO A 84 -4.51 12.47 -14.56
N THR A 85 -5.41 12.24 -15.52
CA THR A 85 -5.08 12.06 -16.93
C THR A 85 -4.53 13.33 -17.60
N ARG A 86 -4.92 14.53 -17.17
CA ARG A 86 -4.36 15.80 -17.68
C ARG A 86 -2.90 15.97 -17.29
N TRP A 87 -2.49 15.33 -16.21
CA TRP A 87 -1.13 15.29 -15.70
C TRP A 87 -0.32 14.10 -16.25
N GLY A 88 -0.86 13.36 -17.22
CA GLY A 88 -0.18 12.23 -17.85
C GLY A 88 -0.21 10.93 -17.06
N LEU A 89 -0.97 10.86 -15.96
CA LEU A 89 -1.21 9.61 -15.25
C LEU A 89 -2.22 8.73 -16.02
N LYS A 90 -2.06 7.42 -15.91
CA LYS A 90 -2.91 6.42 -16.58
C LYS A 90 -3.60 5.56 -15.54
N GLU A 91 -4.88 5.35 -15.72
CA GLU A 91 -5.66 4.44 -14.88
C GLU A 91 -5.04 3.03 -14.91
N CYS A 92 -5.00 2.39 -13.75
CA CYS A 92 -4.65 0.99 -13.62
C CYS A 92 -5.62 0.30 -12.67
N THR A 93 -6.05 -0.90 -13.01
CA THR A 93 -7.01 -1.65 -12.18
C THR A 93 -6.34 -2.33 -10.99
N MET A 94 -5.03 -2.56 -11.07
CA MET A 94 -4.23 -3.22 -10.06
C MET A 94 -2.89 -2.50 -9.91
N LEU A 95 -2.25 -2.68 -8.76
CA LEU A 95 -0.90 -2.19 -8.53
C LEU A 95 0.09 -2.75 -9.56
N PRO A 96 0.95 -1.90 -10.14
CA PRO A 96 2.06 -2.36 -10.96
C PRO A 96 2.99 -3.30 -10.18
N THR A 97 3.65 -4.25 -10.86
CA THR A 97 4.50 -5.27 -10.22
C THR A 97 5.69 -4.73 -9.43
N TRP A 98 6.06 -3.48 -9.65
CA TRP A 98 7.14 -2.81 -8.92
C TRP A 98 6.66 -2.15 -7.64
N ALA A 99 5.36 -1.83 -7.56
CA ALA A 99 4.80 -1.06 -6.48
C ALA A 99 4.79 -1.91 -5.20
N ARG A 100 5.28 -1.32 -4.12
CA ARG A 100 5.07 -1.84 -2.78
C ARG A 100 3.95 -1.00 -2.16
N PRO A 101 2.74 -1.55 -1.96
CA PRO A 101 1.63 -0.77 -1.43
C PRO A 101 1.92 -0.27 -0.01
N SER A 102 1.52 0.97 0.25
CA SER A 102 1.21 1.47 1.58
C SER A 102 -0.30 1.35 1.83
N PHE A 103 -0.69 1.18 3.09
CA PHE A 103 -2.08 1.18 3.53
C PHE A 103 -2.40 2.52 4.19
N SER A 104 -3.65 2.96 4.15
CA SER A 104 -4.13 4.07 4.96
C SER A 104 -4.49 3.57 6.35
N GLU A 105 -4.66 4.47 7.31
CA GLU A 105 -5.07 4.09 8.67
C GLU A 105 -6.41 3.33 8.63
N ASP A 106 -7.41 3.83 7.89
CA ASP A 106 -8.70 3.13 7.73
C ASP A 106 -8.52 1.71 7.14
N GLN A 107 -7.64 1.57 6.14
CA GLN A 107 -7.32 0.26 5.55
C GLN A 107 -6.59 -0.67 6.53
N ILE A 108 -5.76 -0.13 7.41
CA ILE A 108 -5.08 -0.89 8.46
C ILE A 108 -6.09 -1.33 9.52
N GLU A 109 -6.95 -0.43 10.00
CA GLU A 109 -8.00 -0.73 10.99
C GLU A 109 -8.93 -1.83 10.47
N GLU A 110 -9.31 -1.77 9.19
CA GLU A 110 -10.14 -2.80 8.56
C GLU A 110 -9.42 -4.16 8.47
N LEU A 111 -8.11 -4.16 8.17
CA LEU A 111 -7.31 -5.38 8.16
C LEU A 111 -7.15 -5.99 9.56
N GLU A 112 -6.93 -5.16 10.58
CA GLU A 112 -6.86 -5.59 11.98
C GLU A 112 -8.20 -6.15 12.45
N ARG A 113 -9.32 -5.55 12.02
CA ARG A 113 -10.66 -6.05 12.29
C ARG A 113 -10.90 -7.42 11.66
N ILE A 114 -10.52 -7.59 10.38
CA ILE A 114 -10.59 -8.89 9.69
C ILE A 114 -9.70 -9.94 10.38
N GLU A 115 -8.51 -9.54 10.84
CA GLU A 115 -7.62 -10.41 11.62
C GLU A 115 -8.23 -10.82 12.96
N GLY A 116 -8.96 -9.93 13.64
CA GLY A 116 -9.73 -10.27 14.84
C GLY A 116 -10.69 -11.44 14.61
N TYR A 117 -11.44 -11.43 13.51
CA TYR A 117 -12.34 -12.55 13.19
C TYR A 117 -11.60 -13.84 12.81
N LEU A 118 -10.38 -13.76 12.25
CA LEU A 118 -9.55 -14.95 12.02
C LEU A 118 -9.15 -15.62 13.33
N ILE A 119 -8.91 -14.85 14.38
CA ILE A 119 -8.57 -15.35 15.72
C ILE A 119 -9.77 -16.03 16.37
N ASP A 120 -10.97 -15.45 16.20
CA ASP A 120 -12.22 -15.96 16.79
C ASP A 120 -12.86 -17.11 16.00
N ALA A 121 -12.32 -17.47 14.84
CA ALA A 121 -12.84 -18.51 13.97
C ALA A 121 -12.70 -19.92 14.61
N GLU A 122 -13.83 -20.58 14.90
CA GLU A 122 -13.87 -21.87 15.61
C GLU A 122 -13.73 -23.10 14.68
N SER A 123 -13.86 -22.94 13.36
CA SER A 123 -13.80 -24.03 12.38
C SER A 123 -13.04 -23.69 11.11
N ASP A 124 -12.53 -24.70 10.39
CA ASP A 124 -11.81 -24.50 9.13
C ASP A 124 -12.69 -23.79 8.07
N GLU A 125 -13.98 -24.11 7.98
CA GLU A 125 -14.93 -23.43 7.08
C GLU A 125 -15.09 -21.93 7.45
N SER A 126 -15.07 -21.60 8.74
CA SER A 126 -15.14 -20.21 9.20
C SER A 126 -13.86 -19.45 8.87
N VAL A 127 -12.69 -20.10 9.01
CA VAL A 127 -11.39 -19.54 8.62
C VAL A 127 -11.34 -19.26 7.11
N GLU A 128 -11.72 -20.22 6.26
CA GLU A 128 -11.75 -20.02 4.80
C GLU A 128 -12.64 -18.85 4.40
N THR A 129 -13.76 -18.66 5.11
CA THR A 129 -14.69 -17.56 4.83
C THR A 129 -14.08 -16.20 5.19
N VAL A 130 -13.42 -16.05 6.35
CA VAL A 130 -12.74 -14.78 6.69
C VAL A 130 -11.60 -14.50 5.72
N LEU A 131 -10.85 -15.53 5.31
CA LEU A 131 -9.79 -15.37 4.31
C LEU A 131 -10.35 -14.89 2.96
N ALA A 132 -11.54 -15.35 2.57
CA ALA A 132 -12.21 -14.85 1.37
C ALA A 132 -12.58 -13.36 1.47
N VAL A 133 -13.08 -12.91 2.63
CA VAL A 133 -13.37 -11.49 2.89
C VAL A 133 -12.10 -10.65 2.83
N ARG A 134 -11.02 -11.10 3.47
CA ARG A 134 -9.71 -10.44 3.39
C ARG A 134 -9.24 -10.32 1.95
N ASP A 135 -9.29 -11.41 1.19
CA ASP A 135 -8.79 -11.43 -0.18
C ASP A 135 -9.66 -10.57 -1.11
N GLU A 136 -10.97 -10.48 -0.86
CA GLU A 136 -11.87 -9.55 -1.56
C GLU A 136 -11.55 -8.09 -1.24
N PHE A 137 -11.34 -7.76 0.05
CA PHE A 137 -10.93 -6.42 0.49
C PHE A 137 -9.59 -6.01 -0.16
N LEU A 138 -8.57 -6.86 -0.09
CA LEU A 138 -7.24 -6.60 -0.68
C LEU A 138 -7.33 -6.39 -2.19
N LYS A 139 -8.17 -7.17 -2.90
CA LYS A 139 -8.45 -6.94 -4.33
C LYS A 139 -9.15 -5.62 -4.57
N GLY A 140 -10.10 -5.23 -3.71
CA GLY A 140 -10.84 -3.97 -3.77
C GLY A 140 -9.93 -2.74 -3.70
N ILE A 141 -8.83 -2.82 -2.95
CA ILE A 141 -7.80 -1.76 -2.88
C ILE A 141 -6.68 -1.92 -3.93
N GLY A 142 -6.87 -2.82 -4.92
CA GLY A 142 -6.00 -2.98 -6.08
C GLY A 142 -4.78 -3.89 -5.88
N MET A 143 -4.71 -4.69 -4.80
CA MET A 143 -3.59 -5.62 -4.60
C MET A 143 -3.65 -6.82 -5.53
N THR A 144 -2.51 -7.17 -6.14
CA THR A 144 -2.43 -8.35 -7.00
C THR A 144 -2.35 -9.63 -6.18
N HIS A 145 -2.68 -10.77 -6.80
CA HIS A 145 -2.45 -12.09 -6.21
C HIS A 145 -0.99 -12.27 -5.78
N ARG A 146 -0.04 -11.74 -6.56
CA ARG A 146 1.38 -11.79 -6.23
C ARG A 146 1.69 -11.02 -4.95
N ASP A 147 1.04 -9.87 -4.72
CA ASP A 147 1.24 -9.06 -3.52
C ASP A 147 0.68 -9.76 -2.28
N MET A 148 -0.51 -10.36 -2.41
CA MET A 148 -1.11 -11.19 -1.35
C MET A 148 -0.21 -12.39 -1.02
N TYR A 149 0.29 -13.11 -2.03
CA TYR A 149 1.25 -14.22 -1.81
C TYR A 149 2.57 -13.76 -1.17
N ARG A 150 3.05 -12.54 -1.51
CA ARG A 150 4.27 -11.98 -0.93
C ARG A 150 4.06 -11.65 0.55
N ALA A 151 2.92 -11.09 0.92
CA ALA A 151 2.58 -10.74 2.30
C ALA A 151 2.57 -11.99 3.21
N VAL A 152 1.94 -13.08 2.76
CA VAL A 152 1.85 -14.36 3.51
C VAL A 152 3.22 -15.01 3.75
N ARG A 153 4.20 -14.76 2.87
CA ARG A 153 5.55 -15.35 2.96
C ARG A 153 6.58 -14.45 3.63
N GLN A 154 6.25 -13.22 4.00
CA GLN A 154 7.19 -12.42 4.80
C GLN A 154 7.15 -12.97 6.23
N PRO A 155 8.25 -13.56 6.75
CA PRO A 155 8.33 -13.80 8.18
C PRO A 155 8.21 -12.43 8.87
N GLN A 156 7.34 -12.31 9.88
CA GLN A 156 7.13 -11.10 10.69
C GLN A 156 8.40 -10.60 11.44
N HIS A 157 9.59 -11.08 11.11
CA HIS A 157 10.85 -10.74 11.77
C HIS A 157 11.92 -10.35 10.75
N GLY A 158 11.85 -9.09 10.33
CA GLY A 158 13.04 -8.29 10.02
C GLY A 158 13.60 -7.65 11.29
N LEU A 159 13.76 -8.42 12.38
CA LEU A 159 14.64 -7.99 13.48
C LEU A 159 16.04 -7.86 12.87
N SER A 160 16.44 -6.62 12.64
CA SER A 160 17.76 -6.23 12.19
C SER A 160 18.81 -6.90 13.07
N ASN A 161 19.39 -8.00 12.59
CA ASN A 161 20.54 -8.60 13.22
C ASN A 161 21.75 -7.72 12.85
N ARG A 162 21.89 -6.58 13.53
CA ARG A 162 23.14 -5.82 13.59
C ARG A 162 24.17 -6.72 14.28
N LYS A 163 24.81 -7.62 13.54
CA LYS A 163 26.08 -8.21 13.96
C LYS A 163 27.20 -7.28 13.50
N GLY A 164 27.54 -6.35 14.38
CA GLY A 164 28.85 -5.73 14.39
C GLY A 164 29.93 -6.80 14.52
N GLY A 165 30.97 -6.68 13.71
CA GLY A 165 32.12 -7.55 13.72
C GLY A 165 33.22 -6.95 12.85
N ARG A 166 33.85 -5.87 13.33
CA ARG A 166 35.15 -5.44 12.81
C ARG A 166 36.15 -6.55 13.11
N GLY A 167 36.50 -7.32 12.09
CA GLY A 167 37.70 -8.15 12.07
C GLY A 167 38.73 -7.50 11.15
N LEU A 168 39.58 -6.65 11.70
CA LEU A 168 40.86 -6.31 11.11
C LEU A 168 41.75 -7.56 11.20
N ALA A 169 42.17 -8.09 10.06
CA ALA A 169 43.26 -9.05 9.99
C ALA A 169 44.47 -8.31 9.42
N ASN A 170 45.44 -8.03 10.29
CA ASN A 170 46.86 -7.99 9.95
C ASN A 170 47.46 -9.32 10.43
#